data_AF-A0A559S3V1-F1
#
_entry.id   AF-A0A559S3V1-F1
#
_cell.length_a   1.000
_cell.length_b   1.000
_cell.length_c   1.000
_cell.angle_alpha   90.00
_cell.angle_beta   90.00
_cell.angle_gamma   90.00
#
_symmetry.space_group_name_H-M   'P 1'
#
loop_
_entity.id
_entity.type
_entity.pdbx_description
1 polymer ?
#
loop_
_entity_poly.entity_id
_entity_poly.type
_entity_poly.pdbx_seq_one_letter_code
_entity_poly.pdbx_strand_id
1 'polypeptide(L)'
;MENKTSKYFKYAIGEIVLVVIGILIALQINNWNESRKQVNTQNAIYLIVKEDLETDISEFELFIQEYNKLQKPAFDAVLNKELTKEDWKNNPNYMKVMYGYEDIGISQRGIDQLKIISDFSNNLGQGLTSDINNFYNKHMLEVNISTDELGKQHERNYIYFQSFGWYASFLMQNKTDGFIDSFYKDPTIKSRIATYYFIFRIYIKELQNYITNANALIVKIDYHLKEI
;
A
#
# COMPACT_ATOMS: atom_id res chain seq x y z
N MET A 1 24.51 -4.17 80.17
CA MET A 1 23.62 -4.78 79.15
C MET A 1 24.20 -4.46 77.78
N GLU A 2 25.32 -5.07 77.42
CA GLU A 2 26.05 -4.72 76.20
C GLU A 2 26.10 -5.88 75.22
N ASN A 3 26.00 -5.56 73.93
CA ASN A 3 26.21 -6.43 72.76
C ASN A 3 25.09 -7.34 72.25
N LYS A 4 23.89 -7.39 72.86
CA LYS A 4 22.77 -8.16 72.28
C LYS A 4 22.02 -7.41 71.16
N THR A 5 21.82 -6.11 71.28
CA THR A 5 21.10 -5.27 70.28
C THR A 5 21.84 -5.16 68.94
N SER A 6 23.17 -5.05 68.94
CA SER A 6 23.98 -5.03 67.71
C SER A 6 23.90 -6.34 66.92
N LYS A 7 23.77 -7.48 67.63
CA LYS A 7 23.64 -8.80 67.02
C LYS A 7 22.30 -8.92 66.28
N TYR A 8 21.17 -8.61 66.94
CA TYR A 8 19.84 -8.64 66.31
C TYR A 8 19.70 -7.65 65.15
N PHE A 9 20.31 -6.47 65.25
CA PHE A 9 20.29 -5.47 64.17
C PHE A 9 20.99 -5.94 62.89
N LYS A 10 22.15 -6.62 63.01
CA LYS A 10 22.85 -7.21 61.86
C LYS A 10 22.04 -8.33 61.19
N TYR A 11 21.35 -9.16 61.98
CA TYR A 11 20.48 -10.20 61.44
C TYR A 11 19.25 -9.63 60.73
N ALA A 12 18.59 -8.61 61.30
CA ALA A 12 17.45 -7.94 60.68
C ALA A 12 17.82 -7.22 59.37
N ILE A 13 19.00 -6.59 59.29
CA ILE A 13 19.48 -6.00 58.03
C ILE A 13 19.76 -7.10 56.99
N GLY A 14 20.38 -8.21 57.39
CA GLY A 14 20.63 -9.33 56.49
C GLY A 14 19.34 -9.88 55.89
N GLU A 15 18.29 -10.01 56.70
CA GLU A 15 16.97 -10.45 56.26
C GLU A 15 16.30 -9.45 55.31
N ILE A 16 16.37 -8.15 55.59
CA ILE A 16 15.86 -7.11 54.67
C ILE A 16 16.61 -7.15 53.33
N VAL A 17 17.93 -7.26 53.34
CA VAL A 17 18.74 -7.33 52.11
C VAL A 17 18.38 -8.58 51.30
N LEU A 18 18.21 -9.73 51.95
CA LEU A 18 17.76 -10.97 51.32
C LEU A 18 16.37 -10.84 50.68
N VAL A 19 15.41 -10.23 51.39
CA VAL A 19 14.06 -9.98 50.87
C VAL A 19 14.11 -9.03 49.67
N VAL A 20 14.89 -7.95 49.74
CA VAL A 20 15.04 -7.00 48.63
C VAL A 20 15.65 -7.66 47.41
N ILE A 21 16.70 -8.48 47.56
CA ILE A 21 17.29 -9.25 46.46
C ILE A 21 16.24 -10.19 45.85
N GLY A 22 15.44 -10.87 46.68
CA GLY A 22 14.35 -11.73 46.22
C GLY A 22 13.32 -10.99 45.38
N ILE A 23 12.89 -9.80 45.82
CA ILE A 23 11.95 -8.94 45.07
C ILE A 23 12.57 -8.47 43.75
N LEU A 24 13.83 -8.04 43.76
CA LEU A 24 14.50 -7.57 42.54
C LEU A 24 14.65 -8.69 41.50
N ILE A 25 15.00 -9.91 41.91
CA ILE A 25 15.06 -11.07 41.02
C ILE A 25 13.67 -11.40 40.47
N ALA A 26 12.64 -11.39 41.31
CA ALA A 26 11.26 -11.63 40.87
C ALA A 26 10.79 -10.60 39.84
N LEU A 27 11.08 -9.31 40.07
CA LEU A 27 10.79 -8.23 39.12
C LEU A 27 11.57 -8.40 37.81
N GLN A 28 12.85 -8.76 37.87
CA GLN A 28 13.67 -9.00 36.67
C GLN A 28 13.13 -10.16 35.83
N ILE A 29 12.76 -11.28 36.44
CA ILE A 29 12.17 -12.43 35.74
C ILE A 29 10.84 -12.03 35.10
N ASN A 30 9.99 -11.29 35.82
CA ASN A 30 8.71 -10.82 35.28
C ASN A 30 8.91 -9.88 34.08
N ASN A 31 9.81 -8.91 34.19
CA ASN A 31 10.13 -7.97 33.12
C ASN A 31 10.71 -8.69 31.89
N TRP A 32 11.57 -9.69 32.08
CA TRP A 32 12.11 -10.49 30.98
C TRP A 32 11.02 -11.33 30.28
N ASN A 33 10.09 -11.90 31.05
CA ASN A 33 8.95 -12.62 30.48
C ASN A 33 8.04 -11.71 29.66
N GLU A 34 7.75 -10.50 30.16
CA GLU A 34 6.93 -9.51 29.46
C GLU A 34 7.61 -9.04 28.17
N SER A 35 8.91 -8.74 28.23
CA SER A 35 9.71 -8.37 27.06
C SER A 35 9.70 -9.46 25.99
N ARG A 36 9.86 -10.74 26.37
CA ARG A 36 9.77 -11.86 25.42
C ARG A 36 8.40 -11.96 24.75
N LYS A 37 7.31 -11.79 25.51
CA LYS A 37 5.95 -11.78 24.94
C LYS A 37 5.78 -10.64 23.95
N GLN A 38 6.28 -9.45 24.27
CA GLN A 38 6.21 -8.29 23.40
C GLN A 38 6.94 -8.53 22.07
N VAL A 39 8.16 -9.08 22.11
CA VAL A 39 8.93 -9.43 20.91
C VAL A 39 8.18 -10.46 20.06
N ASN A 40 7.62 -11.50 20.67
CA ASN A 40 6.84 -12.51 19.96
C ASN A 40 5.61 -11.92 19.26
N THR A 41 4.87 -11.03 19.93
CA THR A 41 3.72 -10.34 19.32
C THR A 41 4.15 -9.46 18.16
N GLN A 42 5.26 -8.72 18.32
CA GLN A 42 5.81 -7.88 17.25
C GLN A 42 6.20 -8.70 16.01
N ASN A 43 6.84 -9.85 16.21
CA ASN A 43 7.21 -10.77 15.12
C ASN A 43 5.98 -11.36 14.42
N ALA A 44 4.94 -11.69 15.17
CA ALA A 44 3.67 -12.13 14.59
C ALA A 44 3.05 -11.03 13.71
N ILE A 45 3.15 -9.76 14.11
CA ILE A 45 2.71 -8.64 13.29
C ILE A 45 3.60 -8.45 12.05
N TYR A 46 4.91 -8.65 12.15
CA TYR A 46 5.78 -8.61 10.97
C TYR A 46 5.41 -9.69 9.93
N LEU A 47 4.99 -10.87 10.36
CA LEU A 47 4.44 -11.90 9.46
C LEU A 47 3.14 -11.44 8.78
N ILE A 48 2.25 -10.79 9.53
CA ILE A 48 1.02 -10.20 9.00
C ILE A 48 1.34 -9.12 7.94
N VAL A 49 2.29 -8.23 8.24
CA VAL A 49 2.76 -7.22 7.28
C VAL A 49 3.29 -7.89 6.02
N LYS A 50 4.10 -8.96 6.15
CA LYS A 50 4.60 -9.70 4.99
C LYS A 50 3.46 -10.26 4.13
N GLU A 51 2.46 -10.91 4.73
CA GLU A 51 1.29 -11.46 4.03
C GLU A 51 0.50 -10.37 3.29
N ASP A 52 0.31 -9.22 3.94
CA ASP A 52 -0.34 -8.06 3.35
C ASP A 52 0.45 -7.56 2.10
N LEU A 53 1.78 -7.44 2.22
CA LEU A 53 2.65 -7.04 1.10
C LEU A 53 2.61 -8.04 -0.06
N GLU A 54 2.63 -9.35 0.22
CA GLU A 54 2.58 -10.41 -0.82
C GLU A 54 1.24 -10.41 -1.57
N THR A 55 0.14 -10.13 -0.86
CA THR A 55 -1.20 -9.98 -1.45
C THR A 55 -1.23 -8.77 -2.38
N ASP A 56 -0.81 -7.61 -1.89
CA ASP A 56 -0.80 -6.37 -2.67
C ASP A 56 0.10 -6.50 -3.92
N ILE A 57 1.29 -7.12 -3.79
CA ILE A 57 2.17 -7.38 -4.94
C ILE A 57 1.42 -8.19 -6.01
N SER A 58 0.75 -9.27 -5.61
CA SER A 58 0.06 -10.16 -6.53
C SER A 58 -1.07 -9.44 -7.27
N GLU A 59 -1.86 -8.64 -6.56
CA GLU A 59 -2.94 -7.85 -7.16
C GLU A 59 -2.40 -6.79 -8.12
N PHE A 60 -1.34 -6.07 -7.72
CA PHE A 60 -0.78 -5.00 -8.54
C PHE A 60 -0.11 -5.55 -9.80
N GLU A 61 0.57 -6.70 -9.69
CA GLU A 61 1.15 -7.38 -10.84
C GLU A 61 0.09 -7.83 -11.85
N LEU A 62 -1.02 -8.41 -11.38
CA LEU A 62 -2.14 -8.80 -12.24
C LEU A 62 -2.71 -7.59 -12.98
N PHE A 63 -2.98 -6.50 -12.26
CA PHE A 63 -3.47 -5.27 -12.85
C PHE A 63 -2.51 -4.68 -13.90
N ILE A 64 -1.22 -4.58 -13.57
CA ILE A 64 -0.19 -4.08 -14.49
C ILE A 64 -0.08 -4.97 -15.74
N GLN A 65 -0.20 -6.30 -15.58
CA GLN A 65 -0.19 -7.24 -16.70
C GLN A 65 -1.38 -6.99 -17.64
N GLU A 66 -2.59 -6.83 -17.10
CA GLU A 66 -3.78 -6.52 -17.89
C GLU A 66 -3.68 -5.17 -18.59
N TYR A 67 -3.22 -4.13 -17.87
CA TYR A 67 -2.93 -2.82 -18.45
C TYR A 67 -1.98 -2.93 -19.65
N ASN A 68 -0.85 -3.62 -19.50
CA ASN A 68 0.15 -3.76 -20.56
C ASN A 68 -0.36 -4.56 -21.76
N LYS A 69 -1.22 -5.56 -21.51
CA LYS A 69 -1.79 -6.41 -22.56
C LYS A 69 -2.89 -5.68 -23.36
N LEU A 70 -3.67 -4.83 -22.70
CA LEU A 70 -4.96 -4.37 -23.22
C LEU A 70 -5.05 -2.86 -23.38
N GLN A 71 -4.83 -2.10 -22.30
CA GLN A 71 -5.07 -0.66 -22.29
C GLN A 71 -3.90 0.12 -22.92
N LYS A 72 -2.66 -0.22 -22.54
CA LYS A 72 -1.46 0.46 -23.05
C LYS A 72 -1.38 0.44 -24.59
N PRO A 73 -1.59 -0.70 -25.28
CA PRO A 73 -1.57 -0.73 -26.74
C PRO A 73 -2.71 0.09 -27.37
N ALA A 74 -3.86 0.20 -26.71
CA ALA A 74 -4.98 1.01 -27.17
C ALA A 74 -4.62 2.50 -27.12
N PHE A 75 -4.09 2.99 -26.00
CA PHE A 75 -3.60 4.37 -25.88
C PHE A 75 -2.50 4.67 -26.89
N ASP A 76 -1.51 3.79 -26.99
CA ASP A 76 -0.38 3.98 -27.91
C ASP A 76 -0.86 4.05 -29.37
N ALA A 77 -1.85 3.24 -29.77
CA ALA A 77 -2.42 3.29 -31.11
C ALA A 77 -3.22 4.57 -31.35
N VAL A 78 -4.15 4.91 -30.46
CA VAL A 78 -5.06 6.07 -30.61
C VAL A 78 -4.31 7.40 -30.58
N LEU A 79 -3.24 7.50 -29.78
CA LEU A 79 -2.48 8.74 -29.63
C LEU A 79 -1.40 8.92 -30.70
N ASN A 80 -0.75 7.84 -31.14
CA ASN A 80 0.43 7.93 -32.01
C ASN A 80 0.18 7.52 -33.48
N LYS A 81 -1.01 7.01 -33.83
CA LYS A 81 -1.37 6.64 -35.20
C LYS A 81 -2.55 7.47 -35.69
N GLU A 82 -2.59 7.70 -37.00
CA GLU A 82 -3.77 8.23 -37.69
C GLU A 82 -4.70 7.07 -38.02
N LEU A 83 -5.53 6.67 -37.06
CA LEU A 83 -6.51 5.61 -37.24
C LEU A 83 -7.64 6.07 -38.16
N THR A 84 -8.18 5.18 -38.98
CA THR A 84 -9.42 5.36 -39.74
C THR A 84 -10.61 4.76 -38.98
N LYS A 85 -11.85 5.13 -39.33
CA LYS A 85 -13.05 4.50 -38.75
C LYS A 85 -13.08 2.98 -38.93
N GLU A 86 -12.49 2.47 -40.00
CA GLU A 86 -12.41 1.03 -40.27
C GLU A 86 -11.43 0.34 -39.31
N ASP A 87 -10.34 1.01 -38.91
CA ASP A 87 -9.40 0.48 -37.91
C ASP A 87 -10.07 0.29 -36.55
N TRP A 88 -10.96 1.19 -36.14
CA TRP A 88 -11.76 1.05 -34.91
C TRP A 88 -12.72 -0.14 -34.97
N LYS A 89 -13.32 -0.40 -36.13
CA LYS A 89 -14.20 -1.57 -36.32
C LYS A 89 -13.41 -2.88 -36.28
N ASN A 90 -12.24 -2.90 -36.93
CA ASN A 90 -11.36 -4.06 -36.98
C ASN A 90 -10.66 -4.35 -35.64
N ASN A 91 -10.53 -3.34 -34.77
CA ASN A 91 -9.95 -3.51 -33.45
C ASN A 91 -10.77 -2.79 -32.35
N PRO A 92 -11.81 -3.47 -31.82
CA PRO A 92 -12.63 -2.94 -30.73
C PRO A 92 -11.84 -2.60 -29.44
N ASN A 93 -10.63 -3.15 -29.26
CA ASN A 93 -9.80 -2.82 -28.09
C ASN A 93 -9.37 -1.36 -28.04
N TYR A 94 -9.40 -0.62 -29.16
CA TYR A 94 -9.13 0.83 -29.11
C TYR A 94 -10.13 1.58 -28.23
N MET A 95 -11.32 1.04 -28.00
CA MET A 95 -12.30 1.63 -27.08
C MET A 95 -11.84 1.61 -25.61
N LYS A 96 -10.78 0.86 -25.27
CA LYS A 96 -10.22 0.84 -23.91
C LYS A 96 -9.66 2.18 -23.45
N VAL A 97 -9.43 3.13 -24.37
CA VAL A 97 -9.10 4.52 -24.01
C VAL A 97 -10.24 5.24 -23.27
N MET A 98 -11.45 4.70 -23.33
CA MET A 98 -12.63 5.18 -22.60
C MET A 98 -12.82 4.49 -21.25
N TYR A 99 -12.06 3.44 -20.96
CA TYR A 99 -12.20 2.69 -19.72
C TYR A 99 -11.54 3.47 -18.58
N GLY A 100 -12.11 3.31 -17.38
CA GLY A 100 -11.56 3.88 -16.17
C GLY A 100 -10.35 3.10 -15.66
N TYR A 101 -9.99 3.41 -14.42
CA TYR A 101 -9.00 2.67 -13.65
C TYR A 101 -9.71 1.72 -12.69
N GLU A 102 -9.00 0.69 -12.24
CA GLU A 102 -9.47 -0.17 -11.17
C GLU A 102 -9.10 0.46 -9.82
N ASP A 103 -10.03 0.45 -8.87
CA ASP A 103 -9.79 0.96 -7.53
C ASP A 103 -9.08 -0.11 -6.70
N ILE A 104 -7.74 -0.07 -6.72
CA ILE A 104 -6.89 -1.03 -6.02
C ILE A 104 -6.30 -0.36 -4.78
N GLY A 105 -6.52 -0.97 -3.61
CA GLY A 105 -6.06 -0.47 -2.31
C GLY A 105 -4.75 -1.12 -1.83
N ILE A 106 -4.13 -0.51 -0.82
CA ILE A 106 -3.00 -1.10 -0.08
C ILE A 106 -3.54 -1.72 1.22
N SER A 107 -3.17 -2.97 1.48
CA SER A 107 -3.52 -3.70 2.69
C SER A 107 -2.88 -3.08 3.94
N GLN A 108 -3.70 -2.76 4.94
CA GLN A 108 -3.28 -1.98 6.12
C GLN A 108 -3.33 -2.74 7.45
N ARG A 109 -3.78 -3.99 7.46
CA ARG A 109 -4.00 -4.78 8.68
C ARG A 109 -2.74 -4.87 9.54
N GLY A 110 -1.60 -5.20 8.94
CA GLY A 110 -0.32 -5.35 9.65
C GLY A 110 0.22 -4.03 10.17
N ILE A 111 0.22 -2.98 9.36
CA ILE A 111 0.73 -1.67 9.77
C ILE A 111 -0.14 -1.04 10.87
N ASP A 112 -1.46 -1.23 10.83
CA ASP A 112 -2.35 -0.71 11.85
C ASP A 112 -2.12 -1.41 13.21
N GLN A 113 -1.96 -2.73 13.21
CA GLN A 113 -1.58 -3.47 14.42
C GLN A 113 -0.18 -3.06 14.91
N LEU A 114 0.76 -2.85 14.00
CA LEU A 114 2.13 -2.46 14.34
C LEU A 114 2.16 -1.08 15.00
N LYS A 115 1.40 -0.11 14.48
CA LYS A 115 1.27 1.25 15.06
C LYS A 115 0.75 1.18 16.47
N ILE A 116 -0.34 0.43 16.71
CA ILE A 116 -0.94 0.27 18.04
C ILE A 116 0.12 -0.18 19.05
N ILE A 117 0.86 -1.27 18.77
CA ILE A 117 1.85 -1.80 19.72
C ILE A 117 3.08 -0.91 19.86
N SER A 118 3.46 -0.22 18.79
CA SER A 118 4.65 0.63 18.79
C SER A 118 4.44 1.96 19.52
N ASP A 119 3.21 2.50 19.50
CA ASP A 119 2.81 3.66 20.31
C ASP A 119 2.88 3.35 21.81
N PHE A 120 2.50 2.13 22.22
CA PHE A 120 2.63 1.69 23.62
C PHE A 120 4.09 1.48 24.06
N SER A 121 5.02 1.29 23.13
CA SER A 121 6.41 0.93 23.42
C SER A 121 7.46 1.98 23.03
N ASN A 122 7.04 3.15 22.51
CA ASN A 122 7.92 4.23 22.03
C ASN A 122 8.96 3.80 20.98
N ASN A 123 8.66 2.76 20.18
CA ASN A 123 9.64 2.10 19.28
C ASN A 123 9.36 2.30 17.78
N LEU A 124 8.40 3.16 17.39
CA LEU A 124 8.06 3.44 15.99
C LEU A 124 9.24 3.93 15.13
N GLY A 125 10.26 4.53 15.77
CA GLY A 125 11.42 5.11 15.09
C GLY A 125 12.64 4.21 14.95
N GLN A 126 12.57 2.93 15.31
CA GLN A 126 13.75 2.06 15.37
C GLN A 126 13.64 0.80 14.50
N GLY A 127 14.76 0.44 13.86
CA GLY A 127 14.93 -0.82 13.14
C GLY A 127 13.86 -1.12 12.10
N LEU A 128 13.43 -2.38 12.03
CA LEU A 128 12.47 -2.88 11.05
C LEU A 128 11.09 -2.20 11.16
N THR A 129 10.66 -1.81 12.37
CA THR A 129 9.40 -1.07 12.54
C THR A 129 9.42 0.27 11.82
N SER A 130 10.54 1.00 11.89
CA SER A 130 10.70 2.28 11.18
C SER A 130 10.70 2.07 9.67
N ASP A 131 11.40 1.05 9.19
CA ASP A 131 11.43 0.70 7.76
C ASP A 131 10.02 0.39 7.22
N ILE A 132 9.24 -0.42 7.96
CA ILE A 132 7.84 -0.73 7.61
C ILE A 132 6.99 0.54 7.60
N ASN A 133 7.05 1.35 8.66
CA ASN A 133 6.25 2.57 8.75
C ASN A 133 6.59 3.57 7.63
N ASN A 134 7.86 3.75 7.30
CA ASN A 134 8.30 4.63 6.22
C ASN A 134 7.84 4.12 4.85
N PHE A 135 7.88 2.80 4.63
CA PHE A 135 7.34 2.19 3.43
C PHE A 135 5.85 2.53 3.23
N TYR A 136 5.02 2.25 4.23
CA TYR A 136 3.58 2.50 4.13
C TYR A 136 3.26 3.99 3.99
N ASN A 137 3.88 4.86 4.79
CA ASN A 137 3.62 6.30 4.72
C ASN A 137 3.96 6.88 3.35
N LYS A 138 5.07 6.46 2.74
CA LYS A 138 5.44 6.89 1.39
C LYS A 138 4.44 6.36 0.36
N HIS A 139 4.23 5.06 0.33
CA HIS A 139 3.49 4.44 -0.76
C HIS A 139 1.99 4.71 -0.73
N MET A 140 1.39 4.77 0.47
CA MET A 140 -0.01 5.19 0.58
C MET A 140 -0.19 6.62 0.09
N LEU A 141 0.73 7.54 0.40
CA LEU A 141 0.65 8.92 -0.07
C LEU A 141 0.70 9.00 -1.60
N GLU A 142 1.71 8.38 -2.22
CA GLU A 142 1.92 8.45 -3.68
C GLU A 142 0.79 7.78 -4.46
N VAL A 143 0.32 6.62 -3.99
CA VAL A 143 -0.81 5.90 -4.60
C VAL A 143 -2.09 6.71 -4.46
N ASN A 144 -2.39 7.25 -3.28
CA ASN A 144 -3.60 8.06 -3.05
C ASN A 144 -3.62 9.34 -3.90
N ILE A 145 -2.49 10.03 -4.02
CA ILE A 145 -2.40 11.23 -4.88
C ILE A 145 -2.66 10.85 -6.35
N SER A 146 -2.07 9.74 -6.81
CA SER A 146 -2.22 9.28 -8.19
C SER A 146 -3.65 8.83 -8.50
N THR A 147 -4.31 8.10 -7.58
CA THR A 147 -5.69 7.64 -7.77
C THR A 147 -6.70 8.79 -7.68
N ASP A 148 -6.49 9.77 -6.78
CA ASP A 148 -7.33 10.98 -6.70
C ASP A 148 -7.25 11.79 -8.01
N GLU A 149 -6.05 11.99 -8.56
CA GLU A 149 -5.90 12.70 -9.84
C GLU A 149 -6.51 11.91 -11.01
N LEU A 150 -6.38 10.59 -11.02
CA LEU A 150 -7.07 9.73 -12.00
C LEU A 150 -8.60 9.85 -11.90
N GLY A 151 -9.14 9.82 -10.68
CA GLY A 151 -10.56 10.02 -10.41
C GLY A 151 -11.06 11.35 -10.97
N LYS A 152 -10.33 12.44 -10.69
CA LYS A 152 -10.66 13.78 -11.20
C LYS A 152 -10.65 13.84 -12.72
N GLN A 153 -9.65 13.24 -13.39
CA GLN A 153 -9.63 13.24 -14.85
C GLN A 153 -10.72 12.35 -15.45
N HIS A 154 -10.99 11.21 -14.82
CA HIS A 154 -12.07 10.33 -15.23
C HIS A 154 -13.42 11.06 -15.14
N GLU A 155 -13.70 11.75 -14.04
CA GLU A 155 -14.90 12.56 -13.86
C GLU A 155 -15.01 13.67 -14.92
N ARG A 156 -13.93 14.40 -15.18
CA ARG A 156 -13.91 15.46 -16.22
C ARG A 156 -14.22 14.91 -17.61
N ASN A 157 -13.74 13.71 -17.93
CA ASN A 157 -14.02 13.06 -19.20
C ASN A 157 -15.45 12.53 -19.23
N TYR A 158 -15.92 11.92 -18.15
CA TYR A 158 -17.30 11.45 -17.99
C TYR A 158 -18.31 12.58 -18.23
N ILE A 159 -18.16 13.72 -17.54
CA ILE A 159 -19.04 14.90 -17.69
C ILE A 159 -19.02 15.43 -19.13
N TYR A 160 -17.84 15.47 -19.75
CA TYR A 160 -17.71 15.89 -21.14
C TYR A 160 -18.44 14.95 -22.11
N PHE A 161 -18.24 13.63 -21.98
CA PHE A 161 -18.90 12.64 -22.84
C PHE A 161 -20.41 12.56 -22.62
N GLN A 162 -20.88 12.81 -21.39
CA GLN A 162 -22.31 12.89 -21.07
C GLN A 162 -23.05 13.98 -21.88
N SER A 163 -22.35 15.02 -22.33
CA SER A 163 -22.96 16.06 -23.17
C SER A 163 -23.31 15.60 -24.59
N PHE A 164 -22.82 14.43 -25.03
CA PHE A 164 -23.07 13.90 -26.35
C PHE A 164 -24.33 13.02 -26.39
N GLY A 165 -25.17 13.22 -27.41
CA GLY A 165 -26.40 12.44 -27.58
C GLY A 165 -26.20 10.93 -27.76
N TRP A 166 -25.00 10.50 -28.18
CA TRP A 166 -24.68 9.07 -28.32
C TRP A 166 -24.34 8.38 -26.99
N TYR A 167 -24.08 9.14 -25.91
CA TYR A 167 -23.51 8.60 -24.68
C TYR A 167 -24.40 7.55 -24.01
N ALA A 168 -25.71 7.76 -24.00
CA ALA A 168 -26.66 6.78 -23.46
C ALA A 168 -26.62 5.44 -24.22
N SER A 169 -26.46 5.49 -25.55
CA SER A 169 -26.34 4.27 -26.37
C SER A 169 -25.00 3.57 -26.17
N PHE A 170 -23.93 4.33 -25.93
CA PHE A 170 -22.64 3.76 -25.55
C PHE A 170 -22.75 2.98 -24.23
N LEU A 171 -23.31 3.58 -23.19
CA LEU A 171 -23.45 2.93 -21.87
C LEU A 171 -24.41 1.73 -21.87
N MET A 172 -25.57 1.86 -22.52
CA MET A 172 -26.64 0.85 -22.41
C MET A 172 -26.57 -0.25 -23.48
N GLN A 173 -25.89 0.01 -24.60
CA GLN A 173 -25.90 -0.87 -25.78
C GLN A 173 -24.50 -1.13 -26.34
N ASN A 174 -23.44 -0.64 -25.69
CA ASN A 174 -22.06 -0.72 -26.19
C ASN A 174 -21.89 -0.16 -27.61
N LYS A 175 -22.73 0.78 -28.05
CA LYS A 175 -22.62 1.40 -29.38
C LYS A 175 -21.48 2.41 -29.41
N THR A 176 -20.48 2.16 -30.25
CA THR A 176 -19.24 2.95 -30.30
C THR A 176 -19.19 3.98 -31.42
N ASP A 177 -20.06 3.88 -32.43
CA ASP A 177 -20.03 4.74 -33.62
C ASP A 177 -20.11 6.24 -33.28
N GLY A 178 -20.91 6.59 -32.26
CA GLY A 178 -21.02 7.98 -31.82
C GLY A 178 -19.73 8.53 -31.24
N PHE A 179 -19.03 7.77 -30.41
CA PHE A 179 -17.71 8.15 -29.90
C PHE A 179 -16.70 8.27 -31.04
N ILE A 180 -16.65 7.27 -31.94
CA ILE A 180 -15.72 7.25 -33.07
C ILE A 180 -15.96 8.49 -33.96
N ASP A 181 -17.21 8.81 -34.27
CA ASP A 181 -17.57 10.01 -35.05
C ASP A 181 -17.16 11.30 -34.34
N SER A 182 -17.38 11.39 -33.02
CA SER A 182 -16.96 12.54 -32.22
C SER A 182 -15.45 12.69 -32.18
N PHE A 183 -14.69 11.58 -32.05
CA PHE A 183 -13.23 11.58 -32.01
C PHE A 183 -12.61 12.28 -33.23
N TYR A 184 -13.19 12.12 -34.43
CA TYR A 184 -12.72 12.80 -35.65
C TYR A 184 -13.24 14.22 -35.82
N LYS A 185 -14.34 14.60 -35.14
CA LYS A 185 -14.95 15.93 -35.26
C LYS A 185 -14.41 16.92 -34.22
N ASP A 186 -14.06 16.43 -33.04
CA ASP A 186 -13.58 17.25 -31.93
C ASP A 186 -12.14 16.85 -31.55
N PRO A 187 -11.13 17.67 -31.94
CA PRO A 187 -9.73 17.38 -31.62
C PRO A 187 -9.44 17.38 -30.12
N THR A 188 -10.30 17.98 -29.28
CA THR A 188 -10.11 18.01 -27.83
C THR A 188 -10.22 16.62 -27.19
N ILE A 189 -10.90 15.67 -27.84
CA ILE A 189 -11.02 14.29 -27.36
C ILE A 189 -9.65 13.62 -27.30
N LYS A 190 -8.83 13.79 -28.34
CA LYS A 190 -7.46 13.23 -28.37
C LYS A 190 -6.60 13.84 -27.25
N SER A 191 -6.72 15.14 -26.99
CA SER A 191 -6.03 15.81 -25.88
C SER A 191 -6.48 15.30 -24.51
N ARG A 192 -7.78 15.05 -24.32
CA ARG A 192 -8.34 14.48 -23.08
C ARG A 192 -7.83 13.07 -22.81
N ILE A 193 -7.79 12.23 -23.85
CA ILE A 193 -7.22 10.88 -23.79
C ILE A 193 -5.72 10.96 -23.45
N ALA A 194 -4.99 11.88 -24.04
CA ALA A 194 -3.56 12.07 -23.77
C ALA A 194 -3.30 12.48 -22.30
N THR A 195 -4.08 13.42 -21.77
CA THR A 195 -3.98 13.84 -20.36
C THR A 195 -4.28 12.70 -19.40
N TYR A 196 -5.37 11.96 -19.64
CA TYR A 196 -5.72 10.80 -18.84
C TYR A 196 -4.60 9.74 -18.88
N TYR A 197 -4.10 9.40 -20.07
CA TYR A 197 -3.01 8.43 -20.21
C TYR A 197 -1.72 8.88 -19.54
N PHE A 198 -1.39 10.17 -19.59
CA PHE A 198 -0.21 10.72 -18.91
C PHE A 198 -0.26 10.43 -17.40
N ILE A 199 -1.39 10.72 -16.76
CA ILE A 199 -1.61 10.50 -15.32
C ILE A 199 -1.67 9.00 -15.02
N PHE A 200 -2.33 8.21 -15.87
CA PHE A 200 -2.41 6.76 -15.70
C PHE A 200 -1.02 6.09 -15.69
N ARG A 201 -0.10 6.55 -16.53
CA ARG A 201 1.29 6.06 -16.51
C ARG A 201 2.03 6.41 -15.23
N ILE A 202 1.73 7.55 -14.60
CA ILE A 202 2.29 7.92 -13.29
C ILE A 202 1.79 6.93 -12.24
N TYR A 203 0.47 6.68 -12.21
CA TYR A 203 -0.11 5.68 -11.32
C TYR A 203 0.52 4.28 -11.50
N ILE A 204 0.65 3.80 -12.74
CA ILE A 204 1.34 2.53 -13.03
C ILE A 204 2.78 2.52 -12.53
N LYS A 205 3.49 3.65 -12.63
CA LYS A 205 4.84 3.76 -12.12
C LYS A 205 4.89 3.67 -10.60
N GLU A 206 3.92 4.25 -9.90
CA GLU A 206 3.84 4.14 -8.43
C GLU A 206 3.54 2.72 -7.95
N LEU A 207 2.67 1.98 -8.66
CA LEU A 207 2.45 0.56 -8.37
C LEU A 207 3.72 -0.28 -8.60
N GLN A 208 4.48 -0.02 -9.67
CA GLN A 208 5.77 -0.69 -9.90
C GLN A 208 6.80 -0.37 -8.82
N ASN A 209 6.83 0.89 -8.36
CA ASN A 209 7.69 1.30 -7.25
C ASN A 209 7.29 0.60 -5.95
N TYR A 210 5.98 0.46 -5.70
CA TYR A 210 5.44 -0.32 -4.57
C TYR A 210 5.95 -1.75 -4.61
N ILE A 211 5.73 -2.49 -5.70
CA ILE A 211 6.13 -3.89 -5.84
C ILE A 211 7.64 -4.06 -5.58
N THR A 212 8.46 -3.18 -6.16
CA THR A 212 9.93 -3.24 -5.99
C THR A 212 10.32 -3.06 -4.53
N ASN A 213 9.75 -2.05 -3.86
CA ASN A 213 10.10 -1.72 -2.47
C ASN A 213 9.50 -2.74 -1.48
N ALA A 214 8.31 -3.28 -1.77
CA ALA A 214 7.63 -4.29 -0.97
C ALA A 214 8.47 -5.58 -0.96
N ASN A 215 8.94 -6.04 -2.11
CA ASN A 215 9.85 -7.20 -2.20
C ASN A 215 11.13 -6.99 -1.37
N ALA A 216 11.73 -5.80 -1.44
CA ALA A 216 12.92 -5.48 -0.63
C ALA A 216 12.61 -5.47 0.88
N LEU A 217 11.42 -4.99 1.27
CA LEU A 217 10.99 -4.99 2.67
C LEU A 217 10.70 -6.41 3.18
N ILE A 218 10.09 -7.27 2.36
CA ILE A 218 9.87 -8.68 2.68
C ILE A 218 11.20 -9.39 2.97
N VAL A 219 12.24 -9.14 2.18
CA VAL A 219 13.59 -9.71 2.43
C VAL A 219 14.13 -9.28 3.79
N LYS A 220 13.93 -8.02 4.20
CA LYS A 220 14.33 -7.53 5.53
C LYS A 220 13.53 -8.20 6.65
N ILE A 221 12.22 -8.38 6.46
CA ILE A 221 11.35 -9.08 7.41
C ILE A 221 11.83 -10.53 7.57
N ASP A 222 12.06 -11.23 6.48
CA ASP A 222 12.54 -12.62 6.49
C ASP A 222 13.91 -12.79 7.13
N TYR A 223 14.82 -11.83 6.92
CA TYR A 223 16.11 -11.81 7.59
C TYR A 223 15.94 -11.66 9.10
N HIS A 224 15.15 -10.67 9.54
CA HIS A 224 14.89 -10.42 10.96
C HIS A 224 14.29 -11.64 11.65
N LEU A 225 13.31 -12.29 11.02
CA LEU A 225 12.62 -13.46 11.58
C LEU A 225 13.51 -14.73 11.68
N LYS A 226 14.65 -14.77 10.97
CA LYS A 226 15.62 -15.89 11.04
C LYS A 226 16.67 -15.72 12.14
N GLU A 227 16.90 -14.51 12.63
CA GLU A 227 17.90 -14.22 13.68
C GLU A 227 17.38 -14.46 15.10
N ILE A 228 16.12 -14.90 15.26
CA ILE A 228 15.43 -15.16 16.53
C ILE A 228 15.45 -16.66 16.84
#